data_AF-A0A938WX29-F1
#
_entry.id   AF-A0A938WX29-F1
#
_cell.length_a   1.000
_cell.length_b   1.000
_cell.length_c   1.000
_cell.angle_alpha   90.00
_cell.angle_beta   90.00
_cell.angle_gamma   90.00
#
_symmetry.space_group_name_H-M   'P 1'
#
loop_
_entity.id
_entity.type
_entity.pdbx_description
1 polymer ?
#
loop_
_entity_poly.entity_id
_entity_poly.type
_entity_poly.pdbx_seq_one_letter_code
_entity_poly.pdbx_strand_id
1 'polypeptide(L)'
;MSDSATMARWQRRCDALAAPVLAWCVRRGLKLACAESLTGGLLADAFVRIPGASDSFLGSAVTYDIRAKASILGIDRALLEREGAVHPEVARQMAAATARLYDQPGYHGVVGLSTTGVAGPGPDGDKPAGLVYVGLSLPGAEADALAQTLPALAAEPTAPGAVPIIGGAGAWAGERHDADGRRTIAAELRLGGDRPAVRRLAVLDILAIVSALSGCSQE
;
A
#
# COMPACT_ATOMS: atom_id res chain seq x y z
N MET A 1 5.68 -13.03 25.35
CA MET A 1 6.23 -13.58 24.07
C MET A 1 7.47 -12.77 23.73
N SER A 2 8.57 -13.38 23.31
CA SER A 2 9.79 -12.63 22.95
C SER A 2 9.58 -11.80 21.67
N ASP A 3 10.31 -10.69 21.53
CA ASP A 3 10.26 -9.83 20.34
C ASP A 3 10.56 -10.61 19.05
N SER A 4 11.44 -11.61 19.13
CA SER A 4 11.78 -12.51 18.03
C SER A 4 10.59 -13.36 17.56
N ALA A 5 9.82 -13.96 18.47
CA ALA A 5 8.64 -14.74 18.10
C ALA A 5 7.54 -13.88 17.45
N THR A 6 7.39 -12.64 17.93
CA THR A 6 6.47 -11.65 17.36
C THR A 6 6.89 -11.26 15.94
N MET A 7 8.20 -11.01 15.71
CA MET A 7 8.71 -10.68 14.38
C MET A 7 8.55 -11.86 13.41
N ALA A 8 8.87 -13.08 13.83
CA ALA A 8 8.72 -14.26 12.98
C ALA A 8 7.24 -14.49 12.59
N ARG A 9 6.30 -14.24 13.50
CA ARG A 9 4.86 -14.31 13.20
C ARG A 9 4.44 -13.23 12.20
N TRP A 10 4.93 -12.00 12.37
CA TRP A 10 4.64 -10.90 11.45
C TRP A 10 5.18 -11.19 10.05
N GLN A 11 6.42 -11.68 9.95
CA GLN A 11 7.07 -12.07 8.70
C GLN A 11 6.27 -13.14 7.95
N ARG A 12 5.87 -14.23 8.62
CA ARG A 12 5.06 -15.28 7.97
C ARG A 12 3.73 -14.76 7.41
N ARG A 13 3.12 -13.79 8.08
CA ARG A 13 1.88 -13.17 7.61
C ARG A 13 2.12 -12.27 6.40
N CYS A 14 3.23 -11.52 6.39
CA CYS A 14 3.63 -10.77 5.21
C CYS A 14 3.86 -11.73 4.04
N ASP A 15 4.54 -12.85 4.26
CA ASP A 15 4.85 -13.81 3.20
C ASP A 15 3.58 -14.39 2.58
N ALA A 16 2.62 -14.78 3.43
CA ALA A 16 1.34 -15.34 3.02
C ALA A 16 0.47 -14.34 2.22
N LEU A 17 0.66 -13.03 2.41
CA LEU A 17 -0.08 -12.00 1.68
C LEU A 17 0.67 -11.49 0.45
N ALA A 18 2.00 -11.41 0.50
CA ALA A 18 2.84 -10.90 -0.59
C ALA A 18 3.02 -11.91 -1.72
N ALA A 19 3.19 -13.20 -1.41
CA ALA A 19 3.43 -14.22 -2.43
C ALA A 19 2.30 -14.33 -3.45
N PRO A 20 1.00 -14.34 -3.06
CA PRO A 20 -0.08 -14.40 -4.04
C PRO A 20 -0.18 -13.14 -4.93
N VAL A 21 0.15 -11.96 -4.39
CA VAL A 21 0.20 -10.69 -5.16
C VAL A 21 1.26 -10.76 -6.25
N LEU A 22 2.47 -11.24 -5.93
CA LEU A 22 3.54 -11.42 -6.91
C LEU A 22 3.16 -12.46 -7.97
N ALA A 23 2.59 -13.58 -7.54
CA ALA A 23 2.12 -14.62 -8.46
C ALA A 23 1.04 -14.09 -9.43
N TRP A 24 0.12 -13.28 -8.93
CA TRP A 24 -0.89 -12.61 -9.77
C TRP A 24 -0.26 -11.65 -10.77
N CYS A 25 0.72 -10.83 -10.34
CA CYS A 25 1.45 -9.94 -11.25
C CYS A 25 2.11 -10.74 -12.37
N VAL A 26 2.82 -11.83 -12.04
CA VAL A 26 3.48 -12.71 -13.01
C VAL A 26 2.48 -13.30 -14.01
N ARG A 27 1.34 -13.86 -13.54
CA ARG A 27 0.31 -14.45 -14.41
C ARG A 27 -0.28 -13.44 -15.40
N ARG A 28 -0.31 -12.15 -15.05
CA ARG A 28 -0.86 -11.07 -15.86
C ARG A 28 0.20 -10.29 -16.65
N GLY A 29 1.48 -10.67 -16.54
CA GLY A 29 2.58 -9.93 -17.15
C GLY A 29 2.82 -8.54 -16.54
N LEU A 30 2.27 -8.28 -15.36
CA LEU A 30 2.37 -7.02 -14.64
C LEU A 30 3.65 -6.97 -13.80
N LYS A 31 4.04 -5.74 -13.48
CA LYS A 31 5.12 -5.44 -12.53
C LYS A 31 4.55 -4.76 -11.28
N LEU A 32 5.35 -4.66 -10.23
CA LEU A 32 4.96 -4.07 -8.95
C LEU A 32 6.05 -3.14 -8.41
N ALA A 33 5.66 -1.95 -7.96
CA ALA A 33 6.55 -0.99 -7.33
C ALA A 33 5.90 -0.34 -6.10
N CYS A 34 6.72 0.11 -5.16
CA CYS A 34 6.26 0.72 -3.90
C CYS A 34 6.78 2.16 -3.71
N ALA A 35 6.07 2.94 -2.92
CA ALA A 35 6.52 4.22 -2.37
C ALA A 35 6.25 4.26 -0.86
N GLU A 36 7.28 4.45 -0.05
CA GLU A 36 7.17 4.31 1.40
C GLU A 36 7.57 5.59 2.14
N SER A 37 6.77 5.99 3.12
CA SER A 37 7.13 7.02 4.12
C SER A 37 7.34 6.35 5.47
N LEU A 38 6.45 6.54 6.46
CA LEU A 38 5.79 5.39 7.05
C LEU A 38 6.64 4.18 7.45
N THR A 39 6.55 3.21 6.56
CA THR A 39 7.05 1.85 6.68
C THR A 39 8.56 1.77 6.45
N GLY A 40 9.16 2.74 5.77
CA GLY A 40 10.61 2.92 5.69
C GLY A 40 11.36 1.71 5.10
N GLY A 41 10.77 1.03 4.12
CA GLY A 41 11.36 -0.15 3.45
C GLY A 41 10.76 -1.48 3.88
N LEU A 42 9.91 -1.51 4.92
CA LEU A 42 9.28 -2.75 5.39
C LEU A 42 8.31 -3.36 4.37
N LEU A 43 7.67 -2.54 3.52
CA LEU A 43 6.81 -3.06 2.47
C LEU A 43 7.65 -3.69 1.36
N ALA A 44 8.75 -3.06 0.96
CA ALA A 44 9.71 -3.67 0.04
C ALA A 44 10.28 -4.99 0.55
N ASP A 45 10.68 -5.04 1.83
CA ASP A 45 11.18 -6.25 2.49
C ASP A 45 10.17 -7.40 2.41
N ALA A 46 8.89 -7.11 2.65
CA ALA A 46 7.82 -8.12 2.57
C ALA A 46 7.72 -8.77 1.17
N PHE A 47 7.97 -8.02 0.10
CA PHE A 47 8.00 -8.58 -1.27
C PHE A 47 9.34 -9.26 -1.57
N VAL A 48 10.48 -8.64 -1.26
CA VAL A 48 11.82 -9.16 -1.58
C VAL A 48 12.12 -10.48 -0.87
N ARG A 49 11.49 -10.74 0.28
CA ARG A 49 11.63 -12.02 1.00
C ARG A 49 11.00 -13.21 0.27
N ILE A 50 10.13 -12.99 -0.71
CA ILE A 50 9.52 -14.06 -1.50
C ILE A 50 10.50 -14.55 -2.58
N PRO A 51 10.83 -15.86 -2.64
CA PRO A 51 11.62 -16.41 -3.73
C PRO A 51 10.98 -16.10 -5.10
N GLY A 52 11.78 -15.62 -6.05
CA GLY A 52 11.29 -15.22 -7.38
C GLY A 52 10.67 -13.82 -7.44
N ALA A 53 10.72 -13.02 -6.37
CA ALA A 53 10.15 -11.67 -6.37
C ALA A 53 10.63 -10.79 -7.54
N SER A 54 11.87 -10.98 -8.02
CA SER A 54 12.43 -10.25 -9.17
C SER A 54 11.65 -10.42 -10.47
N ASP A 55 10.80 -11.44 -10.59
CA ASP A 55 9.99 -11.67 -11.80
C ASP A 55 8.93 -10.58 -11.99
N SER A 56 8.51 -9.91 -10.91
CA SER A 56 7.49 -8.84 -10.95
C SER A 56 7.80 -7.61 -10.09
N PHE A 57 8.49 -7.75 -8.96
CA PHE A 57 8.81 -6.63 -8.07
C PHE A 57 10.02 -5.83 -8.59
N LEU A 58 9.79 -4.54 -8.85
CA LEU A 58 10.78 -3.63 -9.43
C LEU A 58 11.56 -2.85 -8.38
N GLY A 59 10.96 -2.58 -7.23
CA GLY A 59 11.61 -1.82 -6.15
C GLY A 59 10.66 -0.93 -5.36
N SER A 60 11.26 -0.09 -4.52
CA SER A 60 10.55 0.85 -3.66
C SER A 60 11.30 2.18 -3.55
N ALA A 61 10.56 3.28 -3.70
CA ALA A 61 11.04 4.61 -3.41
C ALA A 61 10.70 5.00 -1.96
N VAL A 62 11.68 4.96 -1.07
CA VAL A 62 11.51 5.44 0.31
C VAL A 62 11.63 6.97 0.35
N THR A 63 10.49 7.65 0.47
CA THR A 63 10.37 9.12 0.43
C THR A 63 9.86 9.66 1.76
N TYR A 64 10.65 9.47 2.82
CA TYR A 64 10.27 9.87 4.19
C TYR A 64 10.08 11.39 4.32
N ASP A 65 10.97 12.17 3.71
CA ASP A 65 10.94 13.63 3.71
C ASP A 65 9.90 14.21 2.73
N ILE A 66 9.30 15.35 3.08
CA ILE A 66 8.30 16.04 2.24
C ILE A 66 8.91 16.51 0.91
N ARG A 67 10.14 17.05 0.94
CA ARG A 67 10.81 17.49 -0.28
C ARG A 67 11.15 16.30 -1.17
N ALA A 68 11.54 15.16 -0.57
CA ALA A 68 11.76 13.91 -1.29
C ALA A 68 10.48 13.42 -2.00
N LYS A 69 9.30 13.51 -1.37
CA LYS A 69 8.01 13.21 -2.04
C LYS A 69 7.84 14.08 -3.29
N ALA A 70 8.05 15.39 -3.17
CA ALA A 70 7.92 16.30 -4.30
C ALA A 70 8.99 16.09 -5.39
N SER A 71 10.25 15.87 -5.03
CA SER A 71 11.36 15.83 -6.00
C SER A 71 11.54 14.47 -6.67
N ILE A 72 11.28 13.37 -5.96
CA ILE A 72 11.46 12.00 -6.49
C ILE A 72 10.17 11.50 -7.13
N LEU A 73 9.04 11.67 -6.45
CA LEU A 73 7.74 11.17 -6.91
C LEU A 73 6.90 12.24 -7.62
N GLY A 74 7.35 13.49 -7.68
CA GLY A 74 6.59 14.55 -8.34
C GLY A 74 5.27 14.90 -7.66
N ILE A 75 5.13 14.60 -6.36
CA ILE A 75 3.91 14.92 -5.60
C ILE A 75 3.70 16.44 -5.60
N ASP A 76 2.44 16.86 -5.79
CA ASP A 76 2.07 18.26 -5.86
C ASP A 76 2.53 19.03 -4.61
N ARG A 77 3.36 20.05 -4.83
CA ARG A 77 3.89 20.90 -3.76
C ARG A 77 2.78 21.69 -3.06
N ALA A 78 1.78 22.18 -3.80
CA ALA A 78 0.67 22.93 -3.22
C ALA A 78 -0.22 22.04 -2.35
N LEU A 79 -0.37 20.76 -2.71
CA LEU A 79 -1.01 19.76 -1.86
C LEU A 79 -0.22 19.51 -0.59
N LEU A 80 1.09 19.28 -0.70
CA LEU A 80 1.96 19.02 0.45
C LEU A 80 2.03 20.21 1.41
N GLU A 81 2.01 21.44 0.89
CA GLU A 81 1.98 22.67 1.69
C GLU A 81 0.65 22.85 2.43
N ARG A 82 -0.48 22.56 1.77
CA ARG A 82 -1.82 22.76 2.34
C ARG A 82 -2.23 21.66 3.32
N GLU A 83 -2.01 20.40 2.97
CA GLU A 83 -2.54 19.24 3.71
C GLU A 83 -1.47 18.50 4.52
N GLY A 84 -0.20 18.68 4.17
CA GLY A 84 0.92 17.89 4.70
C GLY A 84 1.07 16.53 4.03
N ALA A 85 2.01 15.72 4.53
CA ALA A 85 2.34 14.40 3.96
C ALA A 85 1.30 13.31 4.23
N VAL A 86 0.49 13.47 5.28
CA VAL A 86 -0.46 12.47 5.75
C VAL A 86 -1.86 12.87 5.30
N HIS A 87 -2.14 12.57 4.03
CA HIS A 87 -3.40 12.93 3.38
C HIS A 87 -3.74 11.87 2.31
N PRO A 88 -5.02 11.53 2.08
CA PRO A 88 -5.39 10.49 1.12
C PRO A 88 -4.95 10.80 -0.31
N GLU A 89 -5.07 12.05 -0.76
CA GLU A 89 -4.59 12.45 -2.09
C GLU A 89 -3.06 12.34 -2.23
N VAL A 90 -2.30 12.51 -1.14
CA VAL A 90 -0.85 12.29 -1.17
C VAL A 90 -0.55 10.79 -1.35
N ALA A 91 -1.23 9.91 -0.61
CA ALA A 91 -1.10 8.46 -0.80
C ALA A 91 -1.46 8.05 -2.24
N ARG A 92 -2.58 8.57 -2.76
CA ARG A 92 -3.01 8.33 -4.13
C ARG A 92 -1.93 8.76 -5.15
N GLN A 93 -1.42 9.98 -5.04
CA GLN A 93 -0.37 10.48 -5.93
C GLN A 93 0.93 9.65 -5.79
N MET A 94 1.31 9.24 -4.58
CA MET A 94 2.49 8.38 -4.36
C MET A 94 2.37 7.03 -5.06
N ALA A 95 1.20 6.38 -4.99
CA ALA A 95 0.96 5.11 -5.65
C ALA A 95 1.00 5.22 -7.18
N ALA A 96 0.37 6.25 -7.75
CA ALA A 96 0.42 6.49 -9.20
C ALA A 96 1.84 6.87 -9.65
N ALA A 97 2.51 7.74 -8.91
CA ALA A 97 3.86 8.20 -9.22
C ALA A 97 4.90 7.09 -9.17
N THR A 98 4.86 6.21 -8.17
CA THR A 98 5.83 5.10 -8.10
C THR A 98 5.65 4.12 -9.25
N ALA A 99 4.40 3.86 -9.66
CA ALA A 99 4.15 3.03 -10.84
C ALA A 99 4.79 3.64 -12.10
N ARG A 100 4.65 4.96 -12.30
CA ARG A 100 5.29 5.68 -13.43
C ARG A 100 6.82 5.70 -13.31
N LEU A 101 7.33 5.92 -12.10
CA LEU A 101 8.77 6.02 -11.84
C LEU A 101 9.51 4.74 -12.24
N TYR A 102 8.90 3.59 -12.00
CA TYR A 102 9.47 2.28 -12.28
C TYR A 102 9.04 1.69 -13.63
N ASP A 103 8.14 2.34 -14.37
CA ASP A 103 7.69 1.84 -15.66
C ASP A 103 8.81 1.88 -16.71
N GLN A 104 8.82 0.88 -17.59
CA GLN A 104 9.84 0.73 -18.63
C GLN A 104 9.21 0.23 -19.93
N PRO A 105 9.78 0.57 -21.10
CA PRO A 105 9.36 0.00 -22.37
C PRO A 105 9.35 -1.52 -22.34
N GLY A 106 8.23 -2.12 -22.76
CA GLY A 106 8.04 -3.57 -22.80
C GLY A 106 7.34 -4.17 -21.58
N TYR A 107 7.07 -3.39 -20.52
CA TYR A 107 6.16 -3.83 -19.47
C TYR A 107 4.70 -3.67 -19.88
N HIS A 108 3.85 -4.63 -19.51
CA HIS A 108 2.39 -4.52 -19.73
C HIS A 108 1.74 -3.50 -18.79
N GLY A 109 2.41 -3.17 -17.68
CA GLY A 109 2.02 -2.16 -16.73
C GLY A 109 2.63 -2.42 -15.36
N VAL A 110 2.77 -1.36 -14.57
CA VAL A 110 3.26 -1.43 -13.19
C VAL A 110 2.10 -1.18 -12.24
N VAL A 111 1.95 -1.99 -11.22
CA VAL A 111 1.09 -1.78 -10.06
C VAL A 111 1.85 -0.94 -9.05
N GLY A 112 1.24 0.13 -8.57
CA GLY A 112 1.86 1.04 -7.61
C GLY A 112 1.22 0.91 -6.24
N LEU A 113 2.03 0.75 -5.21
CA LEU A 113 1.61 0.75 -3.80
C LEU A 113 2.24 1.92 -3.06
N SER A 114 1.55 2.50 -2.09
CA SER A 114 2.16 3.52 -1.24
C SER A 114 1.70 3.53 0.21
N THR A 115 2.56 4.02 1.10
CA THR A 115 2.24 4.22 2.53
C THR A 115 2.66 5.61 3.01
N THR A 116 1.75 6.35 3.64
CA THR A 116 2.05 7.60 4.35
C THR A 116 1.22 7.70 5.63
N GLY A 117 1.75 8.30 6.69
CA GLY A 117 1.05 8.27 7.98
C GLY A 117 1.92 8.66 9.17
N VAL A 118 1.27 8.72 10.33
CA VAL A 118 1.89 9.06 11.61
C VAL A 118 2.11 7.79 12.41
N ALA A 119 3.36 7.32 12.48
CA ALA A 119 3.69 6.13 13.25
C ALA A 119 3.69 6.38 14.77
N GLY A 120 3.79 7.62 15.23
CA GLY A 120 3.94 7.97 16.65
C GLY A 120 5.39 8.19 17.10
N PRO A 121 5.62 8.40 18.41
CA PRO A 121 4.68 8.17 19.52
C PRO A 121 3.63 9.27 19.74
N GLY A 122 3.81 10.48 19.18
CA GLY A 122 2.86 11.59 19.27
C GLY A 122 2.17 11.88 17.93
N PRO A 123 1.26 12.86 17.89
CA PRO A 123 0.67 13.36 16.66
C PRO A 123 1.71 14.09 15.79
N ASP A 124 1.39 14.24 14.50
CA ASP A 124 2.06 15.16 13.58
C ASP A 124 1.09 16.30 13.25
N GLY A 125 1.28 17.45 13.90
CA GLY A 125 0.31 18.55 13.87
C GLY A 125 -1.05 18.11 14.42
N ASP A 126 -2.09 18.20 13.59
CA ASP A 126 -3.47 17.80 13.88
C ASP A 126 -3.74 16.30 13.66
N LYS A 127 -2.74 15.54 13.16
CA LYS A 127 -2.92 14.16 12.73
C LYS A 127 -2.48 13.20 13.84
N PRO A 128 -3.38 12.38 14.39
CA PRO A 128 -3.06 11.51 15.53
C PRO A 128 -2.11 10.37 15.12
N ALA A 129 -1.32 9.90 16.08
CA ALA A 129 -0.58 8.66 15.93
C ALA A 129 -1.53 7.50 15.53
N GLY A 130 -1.09 6.67 14.60
CA GLY A 130 -1.92 5.60 14.04
C GLY A 130 -2.74 5.99 12.82
N LEU A 131 -2.84 7.29 12.46
CA LEU A 131 -3.43 7.68 11.18
C LEU A 131 -2.50 7.32 10.03
N VAL A 132 -2.96 6.45 9.15
CA VAL A 132 -2.23 6.00 7.97
C VAL A 132 -3.14 6.08 6.75
N TYR A 133 -2.56 6.47 5.62
CA TYR A 133 -3.16 6.33 4.31
C TYR A 133 -2.32 5.39 3.47
N VAL A 134 -2.99 4.44 2.82
CA VAL A 134 -2.39 3.53 1.83
C VAL A 134 -2.96 3.83 0.46
N GLY A 135 -2.13 3.70 -0.56
CA GLY A 135 -2.51 3.95 -1.95
C GLY A 135 -2.28 2.74 -2.82
N LEU A 136 -3.17 2.51 -3.77
CA LEU A 136 -3.06 1.46 -4.79
C LEU A 136 -3.37 2.05 -6.17
N SER A 137 -2.48 1.84 -7.13
CA SER A 137 -2.64 2.23 -8.53
C SER A 137 -2.56 1.01 -9.43
N LEU A 138 -3.60 0.77 -10.22
CA LEU A 138 -3.68 -0.33 -11.18
C LEU A 138 -3.70 0.20 -12.63
N PRO A 139 -3.02 -0.47 -13.57
CA PRO A 139 -3.15 -0.17 -14.99
C PRO A 139 -4.54 -0.55 -15.52
N GLY A 140 -5.00 0.14 -16.58
CA GLY A 140 -6.42 0.20 -16.98
C GLY A 140 -7.19 -1.11 -17.06
N ALA A 141 -6.67 -2.16 -17.70
CA ALA A 141 -7.41 -3.44 -17.81
C ALA A 141 -7.66 -4.14 -16.45
N GLU A 142 -6.84 -3.85 -15.45
CA GLU A 142 -6.97 -4.37 -14.08
C GLU A 142 -7.83 -3.49 -13.18
N ALA A 143 -8.07 -2.25 -13.60
CA ALA A 143 -8.90 -1.30 -12.89
C ALA A 143 -10.37 -1.73 -12.82
N ASP A 144 -10.87 -2.51 -13.78
CA ASP A 144 -12.28 -2.94 -13.81
C ASP A 144 -12.58 -4.02 -12.78
N ALA A 145 -11.58 -4.84 -12.42
CA ALA A 145 -11.67 -5.82 -11.33
C ALA A 145 -11.76 -5.12 -9.96
N LEU A 146 -11.10 -3.97 -9.82
CA LEU A 146 -11.11 -3.17 -8.59
C LEU A 146 -12.53 -2.70 -8.20
N ALA A 147 -13.32 -2.19 -9.16
CA ALA A 147 -14.70 -1.70 -8.92
C ALA A 147 -15.57 -2.73 -8.19
N GLN A 148 -15.37 -4.01 -8.49
CA GLN A 148 -16.24 -5.09 -8.03
C GLN A 148 -15.88 -5.54 -6.61
N THR A 149 -14.61 -5.37 -6.21
CA THR A 149 -14.08 -5.86 -4.93
C THR A 149 -14.05 -4.79 -3.84
N LEU A 150 -14.03 -3.50 -4.20
CA LEU A 150 -14.02 -2.39 -3.24
C LEU A 150 -15.19 -2.39 -2.23
N PRO A 151 -16.45 -2.65 -2.64
CA PRO A 151 -17.56 -2.68 -1.68
C PRO A 151 -17.43 -3.81 -0.65
N ALA A 152 -16.86 -4.95 -1.03
CA ALA A 152 -16.66 -6.09 -0.14
C ALA A 152 -15.55 -5.83 0.89
N LEU A 153 -14.51 -5.08 0.50
CA LEU A 153 -13.44 -4.64 1.41
C LEU A 153 -13.84 -3.48 2.32
N ALA A 154 -14.83 -2.68 1.89
CA ALA A 154 -15.43 -1.60 2.67
C ALA A 154 -16.46 -2.10 3.69
N ALA A 155 -16.95 -3.33 3.55
CA ALA A 155 -17.92 -3.92 4.45
C ALA A 155 -17.24 -4.35 5.76
N GLU A 156 -17.79 -3.93 6.90
CA GLU A 156 -17.40 -4.43 8.22
C GLU A 156 -17.39 -5.97 8.23
N PRO A 157 -16.38 -6.64 8.83
CA PRO A 157 -16.35 -8.10 8.89
C PRO A 157 -17.52 -8.62 9.74
N THR A 158 -18.55 -9.17 9.09
CA THR A 158 -19.76 -9.69 9.74
C THR A 158 -19.69 -11.18 10.13
N ALA A 159 -18.56 -11.86 9.91
CA ALA A 159 -18.42 -13.30 10.19
C ALA A 159 -17.46 -13.61 11.35
N PRO A 160 -17.88 -14.40 12.36
CA PRO A 160 -16.98 -14.86 13.42
C PRO A 160 -15.93 -15.82 12.83
N GLY A 161 -14.65 -15.42 12.88
CA GLY A 161 -13.52 -16.20 12.38
C GLY A 161 -12.91 -15.70 11.06
N ALA A 162 -13.50 -14.69 10.41
CA ALA A 162 -12.83 -13.99 9.31
C ALA A 162 -11.63 -13.22 9.86
N VAL A 163 -10.46 -13.33 9.22
CA VAL A 163 -9.28 -12.51 9.56
C VAL A 163 -9.66 -11.05 9.24
N PRO A 164 -9.82 -10.17 10.24
CA PRO A 164 -10.11 -8.77 9.95
C PRO A 164 -8.92 -8.18 9.21
N ILE A 165 -9.15 -7.27 8.27
CA ILE A 165 -8.14 -6.30 7.84
C ILE A 165 -7.66 -5.65 9.16
N ILE A 166 -6.40 -5.89 9.57
CA ILE A 166 -5.96 -5.59 10.94
C ILE A 166 -5.63 -4.11 11.05
N GLY A 167 -6.70 -3.35 11.21
CA GLY A 167 -6.70 -1.90 11.30
C GLY A 167 -8.05 -1.27 10.95
N GLY A 168 -8.99 -2.05 10.39
CA GLY A 168 -10.17 -1.50 9.74
C GLY A 168 -9.73 -0.74 8.49
N ALA A 169 -10.10 -1.21 7.29
CA ALA A 169 -10.11 -0.31 6.16
C ALA A 169 -11.13 0.78 6.49
N GLY A 170 -10.65 1.93 6.97
CA GLY A 170 -11.46 3.13 7.08
C GLY A 170 -11.95 3.56 5.71
N ALA A 171 -12.95 4.44 5.70
CA ALA A 171 -13.63 4.91 4.50
C ALA A 171 -12.67 5.14 3.31
N TRP A 172 -13.01 4.56 2.16
CA TRP A 172 -12.29 4.78 0.90
C TRP A 172 -12.32 6.28 0.59
N ALA A 173 -11.15 6.91 0.64
CA ALA A 173 -11.04 8.36 0.64
C ALA A 173 -11.09 8.97 -0.78
N GLY A 174 -11.11 8.13 -1.82
CA GLY A 174 -11.36 8.56 -3.19
C GLY A 174 -10.80 7.61 -4.23
N GLU A 175 -11.44 7.64 -5.40
CA GLU A 175 -11.04 6.94 -6.61
C GLU A 175 -10.83 7.98 -7.72
N ARG A 176 -9.76 7.83 -8.49
CA ARG A 176 -9.54 8.62 -9.70
C ARG A 176 -9.12 7.76 -10.87
N HIS A 177 -9.64 8.12 -12.03
CA HIS A 177 -9.07 7.74 -13.31
C HIS A 177 -8.00 8.77 -13.66
N ASP A 178 -6.75 8.31 -13.71
CA ASP A 178 -5.63 9.13 -14.12
C ASP A 178 -5.62 9.26 -15.66
N ALA A 179 -4.98 10.31 -16.18
CA ALA A 179 -5.01 10.64 -17.61
C ALA A 179 -4.42 9.54 -18.53
N ASP A 180 -3.62 8.64 -17.97
CA ASP A 180 -3.03 7.48 -18.66
C ASP A 180 -3.88 6.20 -18.52
N GLY A 181 -5.15 6.33 -18.11
CA GLY A 181 -6.09 5.21 -18.01
C GLY A 181 -5.86 4.32 -16.77
N ARG A 182 -4.99 4.73 -15.84
CA ARG A 182 -4.83 4.04 -14.56
C ARG A 182 -5.97 4.39 -13.62
N ARG A 183 -6.28 3.47 -12.70
CA ARG A 183 -7.19 3.73 -11.60
C ARG A 183 -6.42 3.68 -10.30
N THR A 184 -6.55 4.75 -9.53
CA THR A 184 -5.81 4.91 -8.30
C THR A 184 -6.75 5.26 -7.14
N ILE A 185 -6.59 4.54 -6.04
CA ILE A 185 -7.40 4.67 -4.83
C ILE A 185 -6.51 4.95 -3.62
N ALA A 186 -7.11 5.55 -2.59
CA ALA A 186 -6.52 5.65 -1.27
C ALA A 186 -7.49 5.16 -0.19
N ALA A 187 -6.98 4.45 0.80
CA ALA A 187 -7.72 4.00 1.97
C ALA A 187 -7.09 4.58 3.24
N GLU A 188 -7.95 4.97 4.17
CA GLU A 188 -7.54 5.39 5.51
C GLU A 188 -7.46 4.17 6.43
N LEU A 189 -6.47 4.13 7.31
CA LEU A 189 -6.32 3.12 8.35
C LEU A 189 -6.15 3.83 9.70
N ARG A 190 -6.77 3.26 10.75
CA ARG A 190 -6.67 3.76 12.14
C ARG A 190 -6.02 2.68 13.00
N LEU A 191 -4.70 2.76 13.10
CA LEU A 191 -3.88 1.69 13.65
C LEU A 191 -3.52 1.97 15.11
N GLY A 192 -3.79 0.99 15.98
CA GLY A 192 -3.38 1.04 17.38
C GLY A 192 -1.93 0.57 17.60
N GLY A 193 -1.35 0.98 18.72
CA GLY A 193 -0.06 0.50 19.21
C GLY A 193 1.07 1.52 19.12
N ASP A 194 2.29 1.06 19.39
CA ASP A 194 3.49 1.88 19.34
C ASP A 194 4.04 2.05 17.90
N ARG A 195 5.07 2.88 17.74
CA ARG A 195 5.67 3.18 16.43
C ARG A 195 6.06 1.94 15.63
N PRO A 196 6.73 0.92 16.20
CA PRO A 196 6.96 -0.34 15.51
C PRO A 196 5.67 -1.08 15.13
N ALA A 197 4.65 -1.11 15.99
CA ALA A 197 3.38 -1.78 15.70
C ALA A 197 2.63 -1.11 14.54
N VAL A 198 2.49 0.22 14.56
CA VAL A 198 1.79 0.98 13.49
C VAL A 198 2.46 0.74 12.13
N ARG A 199 3.80 0.78 12.07
CA ARG A 199 4.54 0.50 10.83
C ARG A 199 4.28 -0.91 10.30
N ARG A 200 4.27 -1.91 11.18
CA ARG A 200 4.04 -3.31 10.82
C ARG A 200 2.60 -3.60 10.41
N LEU A 201 1.64 -2.99 11.08
CA LEU A 201 0.22 -3.10 10.75
C LEU A 201 -0.08 -2.45 9.40
N ALA A 202 0.50 -1.27 9.11
CA ALA A 202 0.36 -0.62 7.82
C ALA A 202 0.82 -1.51 6.64
N VAL A 203 1.92 -2.28 6.82
CA VAL A 203 2.38 -3.26 5.83
C VAL A 203 1.39 -4.41 5.69
N LEU A 204 0.89 -4.97 6.79
CA LEU A 204 -0.06 -6.08 6.72
C LEU A 204 -1.37 -5.67 6.03
N ASP A 205 -1.88 -4.48 6.33
CA ASP A 205 -3.16 -4.02 5.78
C ASP A 205 -3.06 -3.70 4.29
N ILE A 206 -2.02 -3.02 3.83
CA ILE A 206 -1.86 -2.79 2.39
C ILE A 206 -1.69 -4.11 1.64
N LEU A 207 -0.93 -5.07 2.19
CA LEU A 207 -0.79 -6.41 1.61
C LEU A 207 -2.12 -7.17 1.59
N ALA A 208 -2.93 -7.08 2.65
CA ALA A 208 -4.25 -7.70 2.69
C ALA A 208 -5.20 -7.09 1.66
N ILE A 209 -5.20 -5.76 1.54
CA ILE A 209 -6.00 -5.03 0.55
C ILE A 209 -5.60 -5.47 -0.86
N VAL A 210 -4.31 -5.42 -1.22
CA VAL A 210 -3.88 -5.79 -2.57
C VAL A 210 -4.10 -7.28 -2.87
N SER A 211 -3.91 -8.17 -1.88
CA SER A 211 -4.10 -9.62 -2.05
C SER A 211 -5.57 -10.00 -2.27
N ALA A 212 -6.50 -9.32 -1.58
CA ALA A 212 -7.92 -9.50 -1.80
C ALA A 212 -8.35 -8.94 -3.18
N LEU A 213 -7.83 -7.77 -3.57
CA LEU A 213 -8.13 -7.15 -4.86
C LEU A 213 -7.60 -7.94 -6.06
N SER A 214 -6.48 -8.63 -5.91
CA SER A 214 -5.95 -9.53 -6.93
C SER A 214 -6.72 -10.86 -7.04
N GLY A 215 -7.82 -11.03 -6.28
CA GLY A 215 -8.60 -12.25 -6.24
C GLY A 215 -7.79 -13.44 -5.70
N CYS A 216 -6.73 -13.17 -4.95
CA CYS A 216 -5.78 -14.18 -4.47
C CYS A 216 -6.09 -14.70 -3.07
N SER A 217 -7.14 -14.17 -2.45
CA SER A 217 -7.75 -14.76 -1.27
C SER A 217 -8.67 -15.90 -1.73
N GLN A 218 -8.17 -17.14 -1.63
CA GLN A 218 -8.83 -18.43 -1.84
C GLN A 218 -8.55 -19.12 -3.19
N GLU A 219 -7.41 -19.81 -3.25
CA GLU A 219 -7.30 -21.17 -3.76
C GLU A 219 -6.70 -22.06 -2.67
#